data_AF-A0A7W6RVU0-F1
#
_entry.id   AF-A0A7W6RVU0-F1
#
_cell.length_a   1.000
_cell.length_b   1.000
_cell.length_c   1.000
_cell.angle_alpha   90.00
_cell.angle_beta   90.00
_cell.angle_gamma   90.00
#
_symmetry.space_group_name_H-M   'P 1'
#
loop_
_entity.id
_entity.type
_entity.pdbx_description
1 polymer ?
#
loop_
_entity_poly.entity_id
_entity_poly.type
_entity_poly.pdbx_seq_one_letter_code
_entity_poly.pdbx_strand_id
1 'polypeptide(L)'
;MASSGYTYEVSVRLVRGRDGHAPDKPASVTFEHNNHDDIIAIVARMRGNSGLAPEAATAVAVGTKLLGEVMLKEKHNPLFNPLRAGFHAFIAALKKTPTTERTD
;
A
#
# COMPACT_ATOMS: atom_id res chain seq x y z
N MET A 1 -11.23 16.81 -19.36
CA MET A 1 -10.33 17.02 -18.20
C MET A 1 -9.78 15.66 -17.83
N ALA A 2 -8.51 15.38 -18.10
CA ALA A 2 -7.90 14.11 -17.70
C ALA A 2 -7.96 13.99 -16.18
N SER A 3 -8.42 12.86 -15.63
CA SER A 3 -8.45 12.66 -14.18
C SER A 3 -7.04 12.81 -13.64
N SER A 4 -6.82 13.69 -12.66
CA SER A 4 -5.49 13.99 -12.09
C SER A 4 -4.98 12.87 -11.15
N GLY A 5 -5.29 11.62 -11.47
CA GLY A 5 -4.97 10.45 -10.67
C GLY A 5 -5.05 9.17 -11.49
N TYR A 6 -4.36 8.14 -11.02
CA TYR A 6 -4.31 6.80 -11.57
C TYR A 6 -5.50 5.98 -11.03
N THR A 7 -6.09 5.14 -11.87
CA THR A 7 -7.11 4.17 -11.45
C THR A 7 -6.51 2.76 -11.50
N TYR A 8 -6.64 2.04 -10.39
CA TYR A 8 -6.13 0.68 -10.23
C TYR A 8 -7.29 -0.28 -9.93
N GLU A 9 -7.26 -1.47 -10.51
CA GLU A 9 -8.00 -2.61 -9.98
C GLU A 9 -7.14 -3.30 -8.93
N VAL A 10 -7.68 -3.46 -7.72
CA VAL A 10 -7.04 -4.17 -6.61
C VAL A 10 -7.79 -5.46 -6.39
N SER A 11 -7.07 -6.59 -6.45
CA SER A 11 -7.63 -7.91 -6.14
C SER A 11 -6.82 -8.60 -5.04
N VAL A 12 -7.53 -9.15 -4.06
CA VAL A 12 -6.95 -10.04 -3.04
C VAL A 12 -7.60 -11.40 -3.20
N ARG A 13 -6.78 -12.45 -3.40
CA ARG A 13 -7.21 -13.84 -3.54
C ARG A 13 -6.65 -14.69 -2.41
N LEU A 14 -7.51 -15.46 -1.75
CA LEU A 14 -7.08 -16.46 -0.77
C LEU A 14 -6.41 -17.62 -1.51
N VAL A 15 -5.11 -17.79 -1.30
CA VAL A 15 -4.34 -18.91 -1.88
C VAL A 15 -4.28 -20.10 -0.92
N ARG A 16 -4.26 -19.84 0.39
CA ARG A 16 -4.10 -20.86 1.43
C ARG A 16 -4.77 -20.41 2.73
N GLY A 17 -5.58 -21.30 3.31
CA GLY A 17 -6.18 -21.15 4.62
C GLY A 17 -5.18 -21.33 5.76
N ARG A 18 -5.62 -21.10 7.00
CA ARG A 18 -4.78 -21.28 8.19
C ARG A 18 -4.36 -22.74 8.43
N ASP A 19 -5.13 -23.67 7.89
CA ASP A 19 -4.89 -25.12 7.89
C ASP A 19 -3.84 -25.55 6.86
N GLY A 20 -3.33 -24.64 6.03
CA GLY A 20 -2.34 -24.94 5.01
C GLY A 20 -2.94 -25.38 3.66
N HIS A 21 -4.26 -25.51 3.56
CA HIS A 21 -4.95 -25.99 2.37
C HIS A 21 -5.46 -24.85 1.48
N ALA A 22 -5.57 -25.12 0.17
CA ALA A 22 -6.26 -24.21 -0.74
C ALA A 22 -7.76 -24.19 -0.39
N PRO A 23 -8.46 -23.06 -0.57
CA PRO A 23 -9.88 -23.01 -0.27
C PRO A 23 -10.68 -23.86 -1.26
N ASP A 24 -11.73 -24.53 -0.78
CA ASP A 24 -12.61 -25.39 -1.61
C ASP A 24 -13.29 -24.62 -2.75
N LYS A 25 -13.45 -23.30 -2.57
CA LYS A 25 -13.97 -22.39 -3.58
C LYS A 25 -13.02 -21.20 -3.72
N PRO A 26 -12.77 -20.69 -4.94
CA PRO A 26 -12.01 -19.46 -5.13
C PRO A 26 -12.64 -18.33 -4.30
N ALA A 27 -11.87 -17.76 -3.36
CA ALA A 27 -12.29 -16.64 -2.55
C ALA A 27 -11.43 -15.43 -2.90
N SER A 28 -12.04 -14.40 -3.48
CA SER A 28 -11.37 -13.15 -3.81
C SER A 28 -12.28 -11.94 -3.64
N VAL A 29 -11.68 -10.80 -3.33
CA VAL A 29 -12.32 -9.48 -3.39
C VAL A 29 -11.60 -8.64 -4.43
N THR A 30 -12.37 -7.93 -5.26
CA THR A 30 -11.84 -7.03 -6.29
C THR A 30 -12.57 -5.69 -6.19
N PHE A 31 -11.85 -4.58 -6.29
CA PHE A 31 -12.40 -3.23 -6.28
C PHE A 31 -11.52 -2.26 -7.08
N GLU A 32 -12.11 -1.17 -7.56
CA GLU A 32 -11.36 -0.06 -8.15
C GLU A 32 -10.91 0.94 -7.09
N HIS A 33 -9.70 1.46 -7.25
CA HIS A 33 -9.12 2.46 -6.39
C HIS A 33 -8.44 3.55 -7.20
N ASN A 34 -8.91 4.78 -7.07
CA ASN A 34 -8.26 5.95 -7.65
C ASN A 34 -7.25 6.54 -6.66
N ASN A 35 -6.01 6.77 -7.11
CA ASN A 35 -4.91 7.30 -6.31
C ASN A 35 -4.17 8.42 -7.07
N HIS A 36 -3.71 9.44 -6.36
CA HIS A 36 -2.94 10.53 -6.97
C HIS A 36 -1.52 10.13 -7.38
N ASP A 37 -0.92 9.16 -6.71
CA ASP A 37 0.44 8.72 -6.96
C ASP A 37 0.50 7.45 -7.82
N ASP A 38 1.61 7.28 -8.54
CA ASP A 38 1.90 6.03 -9.25
C ASP A 38 2.32 4.93 -8.26
N ILE A 39 1.37 4.09 -7.86
CA ILE A 39 1.60 2.99 -6.92
C ILE A 39 2.64 2.00 -7.46
N ILE A 40 2.69 1.76 -8.77
CA ILE A 40 3.61 0.79 -9.38
C ILE A 40 5.05 1.31 -9.29
N ALA A 41 5.27 2.58 -9.64
CA ALA A 41 6.57 3.22 -9.52
C ALA A 41 7.06 3.26 -8.05
N ILE A 42 6.15 3.52 -7.11
CA ILE A 42 6.46 3.52 -5.67
C ILE A 42 6.88 2.11 -5.20
N VAL A 43 6.17 1.06 -5.61
CA VAL A 43 6.54 -0.33 -5.29
C VAL A 43 7.94 -0.64 -5.81
N ALA A 44 8.24 -0.28 -7.06
CA ALA A 44 9.56 -0.50 -7.65
C ALA A 44 10.67 0.19 -6.84
N ARG A 45 10.47 1.46 -6.47
CA ARG A 45 11.42 2.20 -5.62
C ARG A 45 11.57 1.59 -4.23
N MET A 46 10.47 1.19 -3.59
CA MET A 46 10.51 0.64 -2.23
C MET A 46 11.21 -0.72 -2.18
N ARG A 47 11.04 -1.57 -3.19
CA ARG A 47 11.76 -2.84 -3.29
C ARG A 47 13.28 -2.66 -3.36
N GLY A 48 13.77 -1.60 -4.00
CA GLY A 48 15.21 -1.33 -4.11
C GLY A 48 15.80 -0.66 -2.87
N ASN A 49 15.04 0.21 -2.20
CA ASN A 49 15.66 1.27 -1.39
C ASN A 49 15.18 1.33 0.07
N SER A 50 14.19 0.52 0.46
CA SER A 50 13.56 0.63 1.79
C SER A 50 14.27 -0.15 2.90
N GLY A 51 15.23 -1.02 2.56
CA GLY A 51 15.81 -1.98 3.52
C GLY A 51 14.89 -3.14 3.90
N LEU A 52 13.70 -3.24 3.30
CA LEU A 52 12.75 -4.34 3.49
C LEU A 52 12.93 -5.43 2.42
N ALA A 53 12.57 -6.67 2.76
CA ALA A 53 12.43 -7.73 1.77
C ALA A 53 11.40 -7.33 0.68
N PRO A 54 11.55 -7.77 -0.59
CA PRO A 54 10.75 -7.28 -1.71
C PRO A 54 9.23 -7.38 -1.51
N GLU A 55 8.75 -8.48 -0.93
CA GLU A 55 7.32 -8.72 -0.67
C GLU A 55 6.81 -7.78 0.43
N ALA A 56 7.59 -7.59 1.49
CA ALA A 56 7.27 -6.67 2.57
C ALA A 56 7.26 -5.21 2.08
N ALA A 57 8.25 -4.83 1.25
CA ALA A 57 8.31 -3.52 0.62
C ALA A 57 7.07 -3.25 -0.25
N THR A 58 6.63 -4.24 -1.03
CA THR A 58 5.38 -4.15 -1.81
C THR A 58 4.16 -3.97 -0.91
N ALA A 59 4.02 -4.79 0.13
CA ALA A 59 2.87 -4.73 1.03
C ALA A 59 2.78 -3.36 1.73
N VAL A 60 3.92 -2.82 2.20
CA VAL A 60 3.97 -1.49 2.81
C VAL A 60 3.63 -0.40 1.79
N ALA A 61 4.21 -0.44 0.59
CA ALA A 61 3.94 0.53 -0.47
C ALA A 61 2.45 0.58 -0.84
N VAL A 62 1.88 -0.58 -1.18
CA VAL A 62 0.47 -0.71 -1.60
C VAL A 62 -0.45 -0.33 -0.43
N GLY A 63 -0.26 -0.92 0.75
CA GLY A 63 -1.11 -0.66 1.91
C GLY A 63 -1.13 0.81 2.32
N THR A 64 0.04 1.47 2.32
CA THR A 64 0.15 2.90 2.65
C THR A 64 -0.60 3.76 1.63
N LYS A 65 -0.53 3.42 0.34
CA LYS A 65 -1.20 4.19 -0.71
C LYS A 65 -2.71 4.00 -0.70
N LEU A 66 -3.19 2.77 -0.52
CA LEU A 66 -4.62 2.48 -0.41
C LEU A 66 -5.23 3.16 0.82
N LEU A 67 -4.62 3.00 2.00
CA LEU A 67 -5.13 3.59 3.24
C LEU A 67 -5.02 5.11 3.24
N GLY A 68 -3.90 5.66 2.78
CA GLY A 68 -3.67 7.10 2.77
C GLY A 68 -4.68 7.85 1.91
N GLU A 69 -5.02 7.31 0.75
CA GLU A 69 -6.03 7.87 -0.14
C GLU A 69 -7.44 7.82 0.47
N VAL A 70 -7.80 6.72 1.14
CA VAL A 70 -9.06 6.64 1.90
C VAL A 70 -9.08 7.72 2.99
N MET A 71 -7.99 7.89 3.74
CA MET A 71 -7.91 8.92 4.79
C MET A 71 -8.00 10.36 4.23
N LEU A 72 -7.54 10.61 3.01
CA LEU A 72 -7.66 11.91 2.34
C LEU A 72 -9.11 12.18 1.91
N LYS A 73 -9.78 11.19 1.32
CA LYS A 73 -11.21 11.28 0.94
C LYS A 73 -12.11 11.43 2.18
N GLU A 74 -11.79 10.70 3.23
CA GLU A 74 -12.48 10.68 4.52
C GLU A 74 -11.83 11.62 5.55
N LYS A 75 -11.33 12.78 5.11
CA LYS A 75 -10.55 13.71 5.96
C LYS A 75 -11.25 14.17 7.25
N HIS A 76 -12.59 14.16 7.28
CA HIS A 76 -13.40 14.54 8.44
C HIS A 76 -13.95 13.34 9.24
N ASN A 77 -13.69 12.11 8.80
CA ASN A 77 -14.20 10.93 9.48
C ASN A 77 -13.45 10.72 10.82
N PRO A 78 -14.16 10.68 11.96
CA PRO A 78 -13.53 10.61 13.28
C PRO A 78 -12.79 9.29 13.54
N LEU A 79 -13.11 8.22 12.80
CA LEU A 79 -12.43 6.93 12.89
C LEU A 79 -10.91 7.06 12.70
N PHE A 80 -10.48 7.98 11.83
CA PHE A 80 -9.07 8.18 11.53
C PHE A 80 -8.36 9.16 12.48
N ASN A 81 -9.07 9.85 13.39
CA ASN A 81 -8.49 10.84 14.31
C ASN A 81 -7.25 10.33 15.05
N PRO A 82 -7.26 9.13 15.67
CA PRO A 82 -6.11 8.63 16.42
C PRO A 82 -4.90 8.31 15.52
N LEU A 83 -5.16 8.01 14.24
CA LEU A 83 -4.15 7.50 13.31
C LEU A 83 -3.44 8.62 12.54
N ARG A 84 -4.08 9.77 12.28
CA ARG A 84 -3.56 10.80 11.36
C ARG A 84 -2.12 11.24 11.66
N ALA A 85 -1.84 11.60 12.91
CA ALA A 85 -0.51 12.08 13.30
C ALA A 85 0.56 10.98 13.13
N GLY A 86 0.27 9.77 13.60
CA GLY A 86 1.17 8.62 13.48
C GLY A 86 1.41 8.21 12.02
N PHE A 87 0.35 8.19 11.21
CA PHE A 87 0.44 7.85 9.79
C PHE A 87 1.24 8.88 8.99
N HIS A 88 1.07 10.18 9.28
CA HIS A 88 1.89 11.23 8.69
C HIS A 88 3.37 11.09 9.08
N ALA A 89 3.66 10.85 10.37
CA ALA A 89 5.02 10.62 10.84
C ALA A 89 5.68 9.40 10.18
N PHE A 90 4.92 8.31 10.02
CA PHE A 90 5.34 7.11 9.32
C PHE A 90 5.69 7.39 7.85
N ILE A 91 4.82 8.07 7.09
CA ILE A 91 5.10 8.44 5.70
C ILE A 91 6.34 9.33 5.60
N ALA A 92 6.49 10.29 6.53
CA ALA A 92 7.66 11.16 6.55
C ALA A 92 8.96 10.37 6.79
N ALA A 93 8.95 9.38 7.68
CA ALA A 93 10.10 8.51 7.91
C ALA A 93 10.42 7.62 6.70
N LEU A 94 9.40 7.04 6.06
CA LEU A 94 9.55 6.27 4.82
C LEU A 94 10.21 7.09 3.71
N LYS A 95 9.79 8.35 3.53
CA LYS A 95 10.36 9.26 2.51
C LYS A 95 11.81 9.66 2.81
N LYS A 96 12.20 9.69 4.08
CA LYS A 96 13.54 10.08 4.55
C LYS A 96 14.53 8.92 4.60
N THR A 97 14.07 7.67 4.50
CA THR A 97 14.95 6.50 4.51
C THR A 97 15.90 6.62 3.31
N PRO A 98 17.21 6.83 3.53
CA PRO A 98 18.16 6.94 2.43
C PRO A 98 18.16 5.64 1.65
N THR A 99 18.26 5.73 0.34
CA THR A 99 18.53 4.59 -0.53
C THR A 99 19.83 3.94 -0.04
N THR A 100 19.71 2.89 0.77
CA THR A 100 20.87 2.16 1.25
C THR A 100 21.19 1.19 0.13
N GLU A 101 22.26 1.46 -0.63
CA GLU A 101 22.86 0.46 -1.50
C GLU A 101 23.17 -0.76 -0.62
N ARG A 102 22.54 -1.89 -0.94
CA ARG A 102 22.85 -3.16 -0.30
C ARG A 102 24.25 -3.52 -0.76
N THR A 103 25.26 -3.21 0.04
CA THR A 103 26.61 -3.76 -0.11
C THR A 103 26.51 -5.20 0.35
N ASP A 104 26.39 -6.11 -0.61
CA ASP A 104 26.58 -7.54 -0.41
C ASP A 104 28.03 -7.82 0.03
#